data_AF-A0A7R8ZJ85-F1
#
_entry.id   AF-A0A7R8ZJ85-F1
#
_cell.length_a   1.000
_cell.length_b   1.000
_cell.length_c   1.000
_cell.angle_alpha   90.00
_cell.angle_beta   90.00
_cell.angle_gamma   90.00
#
_symmetry.space_group_name_H-M   'P 1'
#
loop_
_entity.id
_entity.type
_entity.pdbx_description
1 polymer ?
#
loop_
_entity_poly.entity_id
_entity_poly.type
_entity_poly.pdbx_seq_one_letter_code
_entity_poly.pdbx_strand_id
1 'polypeptide(L)'
;MSEQSSATTWPLEMVSSACSSYIGRQPLWVIIGQPVFLGFGCLNTKGTAIHELLHAVGFFHEQSRPDRDAYVRIQWWNILPWNWSQFTKRWTINSLGSPYDYDSVMHYGNRAFSWNGFKTIVARDDPNRVLGQRDGFSESDIEQVNNLYGC
;
A
#
# COMPACT_ATOMS: atom_id res chain seq x y z
N MET A 1 7.36 -52.19 5.56
CA MET A 1 6.00 -51.66 5.82
C MET A 1 5.92 -51.37 7.31
N SER A 2 5.85 -50.15 7.82
CA SER A 2 5.69 -48.82 7.27
C SER A 2 6.14 -47.86 8.39
N GLU A 3 7.10 -46.98 8.12
CA GLU A 3 7.41 -45.85 9.01
C GLU A 3 6.19 -44.92 9.03
N GLN A 4 5.55 -44.77 10.19
CA GLN A 4 4.63 -43.66 10.42
C GLN A 4 5.46 -42.51 10.97
N SER A 5 5.86 -41.60 10.08
CA SER A 5 6.39 -40.30 10.48
C SER A 5 5.28 -39.55 11.24
N SER A 6 5.56 -39.20 12.50
CA SER A 6 4.72 -38.28 13.26
C SER A 6 4.67 -36.95 12.52
N ALA A 7 3.57 -36.68 11.83
CA ALA A 7 3.26 -35.33 11.39
C ALA A 7 3.03 -34.51 12.65
N THR A 8 4.05 -33.77 13.06
CA THR A 8 3.92 -32.63 13.97
C THR A 8 2.94 -31.67 13.31
N THR A 9 1.70 -31.74 13.77
CA THR A 9 0.67 -30.74 13.50
C THR A 9 1.13 -29.47 14.20
N TRP A 10 1.85 -28.62 13.47
CA TRP A 10 2.05 -27.25 13.87
C TRP A 10 0.67 -26.63 14.09
N PRO A 11 0.38 -26.04 15.27
CA PRO A 11 -0.89 -25.37 15.49
C PRO A 11 -1.01 -24.29 14.44
N LEU A 12 -2.16 -24.27 13.73
CA LEU A 12 -2.59 -23.27 12.75
C LEU A 12 -1.93 -21.91 13.03
N GLU A 13 -0.76 -21.68 12.41
CA GLU A 13 -0.22 -20.34 12.32
C GLU A 13 -1.33 -19.52 11.66
N MET A 14 -1.71 -18.41 12.29
CA MET A 14 -2.51 -17.41 11.63
C MET A 14 -1.80 -17.07 10.32
N VAL A 15 -2.22 -17.66 9.21
CA VAL A 15 -1.83 -17.20 7.88
C VAL A 15 -2.43 -15.81 7.79
N SER A 16 -1.64 -14.80 8.17
CA SER A 16 -2.10 -13.44 8.30
C SER A 16 -2.73 -13.03 6.97
N SER A 17 -3.90 -12.40 6.99
CA SER A 17 -4.50 -11.77 5.80
C SER A 17 -3.80 -10.46 5.40
N ALA A 18 -2.68 -10.15 6.04
CA ALA A 18 -1.93 -8.92 5.82
C ALA A 18 -1.12 -9.00 4.51
N CYS A 19 -1.19 -7.92 3.74
CA CYS A 19 -0.30 -7.63 2.62
C CYS A 19 0.63 -6.51 3.08
N SER A 20 1.94 -6.69 2.97
CA SER A 20 2.89 -5.66 3.38
C SER A 20 4.28 -5.87 2.78
N SER A 21 5.01 -4.78 2.62
CA SER A 21 6.40 -4.77 2.21
C SER A 21 7.15 -3.59 2.83
N TYR A 22 8.47 -3.75 2.99
CA TYR A 22 9.34 -2.64 3.33
C TYR A 22 9.46 -1.66 2.17
N ILE A 23 9.66 -0.38 2.48
CA ILE A 23 9.80 0.65 1.47
C ILE A 23 11.25 0.80 1.04
N GLY A 24 11.56 0.45 -0.20
CA GLY A 24 12.90 0.50 -0.78
C GLY A 24 13.84 -0.56 -0.20
N ARG A 25 15.09 -0.55 -0.70
CA ARG A 25 16.14 -1.50 -0.27
C ARG A 25 16.49 -1.32 1.21
N GLN A 26 16.23 -2.34 2.00
CA GLN A 26 16.66 -2.36 3.40
C GLN A 26 18.16 -2.71 3.52
N PRO A 27 18.89 -2.09 4.46
CA PRO A 27 20.30 -2.41 4.66
C PRO A 27 20.47 -3.82 5.22
N LEU A 28 21.47 -4.55 4.72
CA LEU A 28 21.71 -5.96 5.05
C LEU A 28 22.01 -6.21 6.53
N TRP A 29 22.50 -5.22 7.27
CA TRP A 29 22.74 -5.32 8.72
C TRP A 29 21.45 -5.20 9.55
N VAL A 30 20.33 -4.77 8.96
CA VAL A 30 19.02 -4.75 9.60
C VAL A 30 18.30 -6.09 9.37
N ILE A 31 18.51 -6.73 8.22
CA ILE A 31 17.71 -7.87 7.78
C ILE A 31 18.46 -8.76 6.78
N ILE A 32 18.40 -10.08 6.98
CA ILE A 32 18.95 -11.10 6.08
C ILE A 32 17.86 -11.48 5.05
N GLY A 33 17.71 -10.65 4.01
CA GLY A 33 16.73 -10.83 2.92
C GLY A 33 15.41 -10.08 3.18
N GLN A 34 14.96 -9.27 2.21
CA GLN A 34 13.79 -8.41 2.35
C GLN A 34 12.51 -9.14 1.89
N PRO A 35 11.62 -9.56 2.81
CA PRO A 35 10.39 -10.24 2.45
C PRO A 35 9.35 -9.27 1.91
N VAL A 36 8.54 -9.78 0.98
CA VAL A 36 7.25 -9.20 0.60
C VAL A 36 6.18 -10.15 1.10
N PHE A 37 5.33 -9.70 2.01
CA PHE A 37 4.30 -10.53 2.64
C PHE A 37 3.03 -10.49 1.79
N LEU A 38 2.68 -11.62 1.19
CA LEU A 38 1.46 -11.82 0.41
C LEU A 38 0.63 -12.90 1.08
N GLY A 39 -0.06 -12.51 2.16
CA GLY A 39 -0.93 -13.37 2.93
C GLY A 39 -2.20 -13.81 2.18
N PHE A 40 -3.10 -14.48 2.91
CA PHE A 40 -4.37 -14.92 2.36
C PHE A 40 -5.21 -13.73 1.87
N GLY A 41 -5.64 -13.77 0.62
CA GLY A 41 -6.42 -12.70 -0.03
C GLY A 41 -5.59 -11.65 -0.76
N CYS A 42 -4.28 -11.56 -0.52
CA CYS A 42 -3.40 -10.59 -1.21
C CYS A 42 -3.24 -10.89 -2.70
N LEU A 43 -3.49 -12.13 -3.13
CA LEU A 43 -3.41 -12.55 -4.53
C LEU A 43 -4.78 -12.64 -5.21
N ASN A 44 -5.85 -12.14 -4.57
CA ASN A 44 -7.17 -12.08 -5.19
C ASN A 44 -7.20 -11.16 -6.42
N THR A 45 -6.29 -10.17 -6.45
CA THR A 45 -6.05 -9.31 -7.61
C THR A 45 -4.55 -9.20 -7.84
N LYS A 46 -4.15 -8.99 -9.09
CA LYS A 46 -2.74 -8.73 -9.43
C LYS A 46 -2.25 -7.37 -8.89
N GLY A 47 -3.15 -6.38 -8.77
CA GLY A 47 -2.76 -5.03 -8.33
C GLY A 47 -2.31 -4.98 -6.88
N THR A 48 -2.79 -5.87 -6.00
CA THR A 48 -2.26 -5.96 -4.64
C THR A 48 -0.81 -6.47 -4.63
N ALA A 49 -0.46 -7.48 -5.43
CA ALA A 49 0.93 -7.91 -5.54
C ALA A 49 1.82 -6.79 -6.13
N ILE A 50 1.31 -6.06 -7.12
CA ILE A 50 1.99 -4.89 -7.70
C ILE A 50 2.22 -3.80 -6.64
N HIS A 51 1.21 -3.50 -5.81
CA HIS A 51 1.29 -2.53 -4.72
C HIS A 51 2.43 -2.85 -3.74
N GLU A 52 2.51 -4.11 -3.28
CA GLU A 52 3.57 -4.51 -2.34
C GLU A 52 4.97 -4.53 -2.98
N LEU A 53 5.04 -4.83 -4.28
CA LEU A 53 6.28 -4.72 -5.04
C LEU A 53 6.71 -3.26 -5.22
N LEU A 54 5.78 -2.32 -5.48
CA LEU A 54 6.10 -0.89 -5.56
C LEU A 54 6.61 -0.34 -4.22
N HIS A 55 6.07 -0.81 -3.09
CA HIS A 55 6.70 -0.56 -1.80
C HIS A 55 8.17 -1.03 -1.80
N ALA A 56 8.44 -2.29 -2.17
CA ALA A 56 9.81 -2.81 -2.21
C ALA A 56 10.74 -2.00 -3.13
N VAL A 57 10.22 -1.49 -4.24
CA VAL A 57 10.92 -0.60 -5.19
C VAL A 57 11.26 0.75 -4.55
N GLY A 58 10.40 1.29 -3.67
CA GLY A 58 10.68 2.52 -2.94
C GLY A 58 9.51 3.50 -2.82
N PHE A 59 8.33 3.12 -3.29
CA PHE A 59 7.18 4.01 -3.33
C PHE A 59 6.40 3.97 -2.02
N PHE A 60 6.02 5.16 -1.55
CA PHE A 60 5.09 5.33 -0.45
C PHE A 60 3.66 5.36 -0.99
N HIS A 61 2.66 5.35 -0.11
CA HIS A 61 1.29 5.56 -0.54
C HIS A 61 1.07 6.97 -1.09
N GLU A 62 0.29 7.08 -2.16
CA GLU A 62 0.04 8.34 -2.88
C GLU A 62 -0.62 9.40 -1.98
N GLN A 63 -1.56 8.99 -1.12
CA GLN A 63 -2.20 9.91 -0.17
C GLN A 63 -1.25 10.43 0.93
N SER A 64 -0.03 9.92 1.02
CA SER A 64 0.99 10.39 1.96
C SER A 64 1.85 11.52 1.38
N ARG A 65 1.66 11.89 0.11
CA ARG A 65 2.45 12.97 -0.52
C ARG A 65 2.35 14.30 0.25
N PRO A 66 3.41 15.13 0.24
CA PRO A 66 3.41 16.46 0.85
C PRO A 66 2.30 17.40 0.36
N ASP A 67 1.96 17.30 -0.92
CA ASP A 67 1.00 18.12 -1.66
C ASP A 67 -0.44 17.56 -1.61
N ARG A 68 -0.66 16.38 -1.01
CA ARG A 68 -1.96 15.66 -1.04
C ARG A 68 -3.16 16.49 -0.60
N ASP A 69 -2.97 17.45 0.30
CA ASP A 69 -4.06 18.28 0.81
C ASP A 69 -4.65 19.26 -0.25
N ALA A 70 -3.98 19.46 -1.40
CA ALA A 70 -4.51 20.17 -2.56
C ALA A 70 -5.48 19.31 -3.40
N TYR A 71 -5.43 17.98 -3.24
CA TYR A 71 -6.14 17.01 -4.08
C TYR A 71 -7.19 16.20 -3.33
N VAL A 72 -6.90 15.86 -2.07
CA VAL A 72 -7.80 15.09 -1.20
C VAL A 72 -7.99 15.78 0.16
N ARG A 73 -9.06 15.38 0.84
CA ARG A 73 -9.35 15.74 2.23
C ARG A 73 -9.45 14.47 3.06
N ILE A 74 -8.69 14.42 4.14
CA ILE A 74 -8.74 13.34 5.12
C ILE A 74 -9.86 13.63 6.13
N GLN A 75 -10.80 12.69 6.25
CA GLN A 75 -11.90 12.75 7.20
C GLN A 75 -11.48 12.05 8.50
N TRP A 76 -10.67 12.73 9.30
CA TRP A 76 -10.06 12.18 10.52
C TRP A 76 -11.06 11.53 11.47
N TRP A 77 -12.26 12.10 11.58
CA TRP A 77 -13.31 11.56 12.45
C TRP A 77 -13.80 10.18 12.03
N ASN A 78 -13.64 9.78 10.77
CA ASN A 78 -14.04 8.47 10.28
C ASN A 78 -12.93 7.42 10.43
N ILE A 79 -11.70 7.82 10.82
CA ILE A 79 -10.54 6.93 10.93
C ILE A 79 -10.39 6.43 12.37
N LEU A 80 -10.12 5.14 12.54
CA LEU A 80 -9.73 4.58 13.84
C LEU A 80 -8.54 5.36 14.42
N PRO A 81 -8.60 5.88 15.67
CA PRO A 81 -7.55 6.74 16.21
C PRO A 81 -6.13 6.17 16.15
N TRP A 82 -5.97 4.87 16.39
CA TRP A 82 -4.66 4.19 16.32
C TRP A 82 -4.10 4.05 14.88
N ASN A 83 -4.91 4.32 13.86
CA ASN A 83 -4.50 4.30 12.45
C ASN A 83 -4.23 5.70 11.88
N TRP A 84 -4.32 6.78 12.68
CA TRP A 84 -4.06 8.15 12.19
C TRP A 84 -2.67 8.30 11.57
N SER A 85 -1.67 7.59 12.09
CA SER A 85 -0.30 7.60 11.56
C SER A 85 -0.21 7.09 10.11
N GLN A 86 -1.15 6.26 9.66
CA GLN A 86 -1.25 5.75 8.28
C GLN A 86 -1.67 6.84 7.27
N PHE A 87 -2.13 7.99 7.77
CA PHE A 87 -2.55 9.13 6.96
C PHE A 87 -1.63 10.34 7.14
N THR A 88 -0.49 10.18 7.84
CA THR A 88 0.48 11.26 8.00
C THR A 88 1.24 11.51 6.70
N LYS A 89 1.41 12.80 6.34
CA LYS A 89 2.21 13.19 5.18
C LYS A 89 3.68 12.84 5.38
N ARG A 90 4.36 12.47 4.30
CA ARG A 90 5.78 12.11 4.28
C ARG A 90 6.54 13.14 3.44
N TRP A 91 7.23 14.05 4.12
CA TRP A 91 8.02 15.11 3.48
C TRP A 91 9.24 14.61 2.69
N THR A 92 9.61 13.35 2.88
CA THR A 92 10.70 12.68 2.15
C THR A 92 10.27 12.15 0.78
N ILE A 93 8.97 12.16 0.46
CA ILE A 93 8.50 11.72 -0.86
C ILE A 93 8.91 12.75 -1.91
N ASN A 94 9.54 12.27 -2.98
CA ASN A 94 9.79 13.02 -4.20
C ASN A 94 8.80 12.52 -5.26
N SER A 95 7.97 13.42 -5.81
CA SER A 95 6.98 13.10 -6.85
C SER A 95 7.59 12.84 -8.23
N LEU A 96 8.90 13.03 -8.38
CA LEU A 96 9.63 12.81 -9.65
C LEU A 96 9.01 13.57 -10.84
N GLY A 97 8.51 14.78 -10.56
CA GLY A 97 7.84 15.63 -11.56
C GLY A 97 6.39 15.24 -11.90
N SER A 98 5.86 14.15 -11.31
CA SER A 98 4.52 13.65 -11.61
C SER A 98 3.42 14.40 -10.84
N PRO A 99 2.26 14.66 -11.47
CA PRO A 99 1.09 15.21 -10.78
C PRO A 99 0.57 14.21 -9.72
N TYR A 100 -0.36 14.67 -8.88
CA TYR A 100 -1.05 13.77 -7.94
C TYR A 100 -1.96 12.82 -8.72
N ASP A 101 -1.85 11.53 -8.45
CA ASP A 101 -2.56 10.51 -9.20
C ASP A 101 -3.64 9.81 -8.36
N TYR A 102 -4.91 10.13 -8.61
CA TYR A 102 -6.03 9.48 -7.94
C TYR A 102 -6.16 7.99 -8.25
N ASP A 103 -5.66 7.56 -9.41
CA ASP A 103 -5.76 6.21 -9.94
C ASP A 103 -4.49 5.39 -9.69
N SER A 104 -3.50 5.94 -9.00
CA SER A 104 -2.30 5.20 -8.58
C SER A 104 -2.68 3.96 -7.78
N VAL A 105 -2.02 2.84 -8.09
CA VAL A 105 -2.18 1.60 -7.32
C VAL A 105 -1.72 1.78 -5.88
N MET A 106 -0.89 2.80 -5.61
CA MET A 106 -0.39 3.19 -4.29
C MET A 106 -1.39 4.05 -3.50
N HIS A 107 -2.50 4.47 -4.09
CA HIS A 107 -3.51 5.25 -3.40
C HIS A 107 -4.40 4.36 -2.50
N TYR A 108 -4.71 4.83 -1.30
CA TYR A 108 -5.71 4.21 -0.43
C TYR A 108 -7.14 4.37 -0.95
N GLY A 109 -7.97 3.36 -0.70
CA GLY A 109 -9.39 3.45 -1.03
C GLY A 109 -10.15 4.46 -0.17
N ASN A 110 -11.31 4.93 -0.65
CA ASN A 110 -12.07 5.97 0.04
C ASN A 110 -12.41 5.65 1.50
N ARG A 111 -12.51 4.37 1.88
CA ARG A 111 -12.92 3.89 3.22
C ARG A 111 -11.78 3.21 3.98
N ALA A 112 -10.53 3.38 3.56
CA ALA A 112 -9.38 2.78 4.24
C ALA A 112 -9.40 3.13 5.73
N PHE A 113 -9.26 2.11 6.60
CA PHE A 113 -9.27 2.24 8.07
C PHE A 113 -10.49 2.95 8.67
N SER A 114 -11.62 2.93 7.96
CA SER A 114 -12.88 3.50 8.45
C SER A 114 -13.43 2.67 9.61
N TRP A 115 -13.86 3.34 10.69
CA TRP A 115 -14.52 2.67 11.83
C TRP A 115 -16.04 2.63 11.71
N ASN A 116 -16.61 3.55 10.92
CA ASN A 116 -18.05 3.77 10.79
C ASN A 116 -18.57 3.50 9.38
N GLY A 117 -17.73 2.97 8.48
CA GLY A 117 -18.08 2.70 7.08
C GLY A 117 -18.17 3.95 6.19
N PHE A 118 -17.99 5.15 6.74
CA PHE A 118 -17.94 6.39 5.94
C PHE A 118 -16.55 6.61 5.32
N LYS A 119 -16.49 7.49 4.30
CA LYS A 119 -15.25 7.80 3.59
C LYS A 119 -14.24 8.44 4.53
N THR A 120 -13.02 7.93 4.56
CA THR A 120 -11.84 8.50 5.24
C THR A 120 -11.03 9.39 4.31
N ILE A 121 -11.12 9.18 2.99
CA ILE A 121 -10.49 10.03 1.96
C ILE A 121 -11.55 10.46 0.94
N VAL A 122 -11.62 11.77 0.70
CA VAL A 122 -12.54 12.39 -0.27
C VAL A 122 -11.74 13.27 -1.21
N ALA A 123 -11.84 13.04 -2.52
CA ALA A 123 -11.21 13.90 -3.52
C ALA A 123 -11.87 15.29 -3.53
N ARG A 124 -11.08 16.31 -3.86
CA ARG A 124 -11.53 17.71 -3.85
C ARG A 124 -12.22 18.13 -5.14
N ASP A 125 -11.83 17.53 -6.27
CA ASP A 125 -12.41 17.75 -7.58
C ASP A 125 -13.80 17.11 -7.71
N ASP A 126 -13.94 15.88 -7.22
CA ASP A 126 -15.20 15.15 -7.19
C ASP A 126 -15.33 14.31 -5.89
N PRO A 127 -16.24 14.67 -4.97
CA PRO A 127 -16.49 13.89 -3.77
C PRO A 127 -16.93 12.43 -4.01
N ASN A 128 -17.45 12.13 -5.20
CA ASN A 128 -17.92 10.79 -5.58
C ASN A 128 -16.85 9.92 -6.25
N ARG A 129 -15.69 10.49 -6.61
CA ARG A 129 -14.56 9.76 -7.18
C ARG A 129 -14.22 8.51 -6.36
N VAL A 130 -14.16 7.38 -7.05
CA VAL A 130 -13.70 6.10 -6.49
C VAL A 130 -12.18 6.12 -6.46
N LEU A 131 -11.60 5.81 -5.31
CA LEU A 131 -10.15 5.79 -5.08
C LEU A 131 -9.69 4.39 -4.71
N GLY A 132 -8.41 4.12 -4.92
CA GLY A 132 -7.74 2.91 -4.45
C GLY A 132 -8.02 1.68 -5.28
N GLN A 133 -7.97 1.83 -6.61
CA GLN A 133 -7.99 0.70 -7.54
C GLN A 133 -6.87 -0.30 -7.22
N ARG A 134 -7.09 -1.58 -7.53
CA ARG A 134 -6.13 -2.69 -7.38
C ARG A 134 -6.11 -3.56 -8.65
N ASP A 135 -6.30 -2.95 -9.80
CA ASP A 135 -6.27 -3.61 -11.11
C ASP A 135 -4.84 -3.70 -11.66
N GLY A 136 -4.02 -2.68 -11.45
CA GLY A 136 -2.64 -2.62 -11.93
C GLY A 136 -2.04 -1.23 -11.79
N PHE A 137 -0.91 -0.98 -12.44
CA PHE A 137 -0.29 0.34 -12.49
C PHE A 137 -1.19 1.36 -13.19
N SER A 138 -1.17 2.61 -12.73
CA SER A 138 -1.53 3.75 -13.55
C SER A 138 -0.38 4.14 -14.51
N GLU A 139 -0.65 5.05 -15.45
CA GLU A 139 0.41 5.64 -16.28
C GLU A 139 1.46 6.36 -15.42
N SER A 140 1.03 7.12 -14.40
CA SER A 140 1.96 7.84 -13.53
C SER A 140 2.79 6.91 -12.64
N ASP A 141 2.25 5.75 -12.20
CA ASP A 141 3.04 4.76 -11.47
C ASP A 141 4.22 4.25 -12.34
N ILE A 142 3.97 3.99 -13.63
CA ILE A 142 4.98 3.52 -14.58
C ILE A 142 6.03 4.60 -14.83
N GLU A 143 5.60 5.83 -15.12
CA GLU A 143 6.50 6.97 -15.34
C GLU A 143 7.40 7.24 -14.14
N GLN A 144 6.84 7.20 -12.92
CA GLN A 144 7.62 7.42 -11.71
C GLN A 144 8.67 6.31 -11.50
N VAL A 145 8.34 5.04 -11.75
CA VAL A 145 9.32 3.94 -11.68
C VAL A 145 10.44 4.16 -12.70
N ASN A 146 10.10 4.47 -13.95
CA ASN A 146 11.07 4.71 -15.01
C ASN A 146 11.98 5.91 -14.69
N ASN A 147 11.41 7.01 -14.20
CA ASN A 147 12.16 8.20 -13.79
C ASN A 147 13.09 7.92 -12.60
N LEU A 148 12.66 7.08 -11.65
CA LEU A 148 13.48 6.73 -10.48
C LEU A 148 14.69 5.84 -10.86
N TYR A 149 14.52 4.96 -11.85
CA TYR A 149 15.53 3.97 -12.24
C TYR A 149 16.22 4.24 -13.59
N GLY A 150 15.88 5.33 -14.28
CA GLY A 150 16.49 5.74 -15.54
C GLY A 150 16.20 4.81 -16.72
N CYS A 151 14.95 4.34 -16.82
CA CYS A 151 14.46 3.46 -17.91
C CYS A 151 13.80 4.25 -19.05
#